data_AF-A0A9D8L6I3-F1
#
_entry.id   AF-A0A9D8L6I3-F1
#
_cell.length_a   1.000
_cell.length_b   1.000
_cell.length_c   1.000
_cell.angle_alpha   90.00
_cell.angle_beta   90.00
_cell.angle_gamma   90.00
#
_symmetry.space_group_name_H-M   'P 1'
#
loop_
_entity.id
_entity.type
_entity.pdbx_description
1 polymer ?
#
loop_
_entity_poly.entity_id
_entity_poly.type
_entity_poly.pdbx_seq_one_letter_code
_entity_poly.pdbx_strand_id
1 'polypeptide(L)' 'MSDASQQQTRRPFFRRRKTDPFSGANAPKIDYKDVRLL' A
#
# COMPACT_ATOMS: atom_id res chain seq x y z
N MET A 1 -43.73 -2.56 10.59
CA MET A 1 -43.06 -3.62 9.80
C MET A 1 -42.32 -2.96 8.65
N SER A 2 -41.02 -2.69 8.81
CA SER A 2 -40.09 -2.51 7.69
C SER A 2 -38.68 -2.30 8.26
N ASP A 3 -38.06 -3.41 8.63
CA ASP A 3 -36.63 -3.52 8.91
C ASP A 3 -35.82 -3.11 7.68
N ALA A 4 -35.37 -1.86 7.63
CA ALA A 4 -34.32 -1.45 6.73
C ALA A 4 -32.97 -1.73 7.40
N SER A 5 -32.52 -2.98 7.28
CA SER A 5 -31.15 -3.37 7.63
C SER A 5 -30.16 -2.51 6.83
N GLN A 6 -29.62 -1.48 7.50
CA GLN A 6 -28.52 -0.67 7.00
C GLN A 6 -27.32 -1.60 6.80
N GLN A 7 -27.12 -2.06 5.57
CA GLN A 7 -25.99 -2.89 5.21
C GLN A 7 -24.72 -2.08 5.39
N GLN A 8 -24.03 -2.33 6.51
CA GLN A 8 -22.74 -1.75 6.81
C GLN A 8 -21.74 -2.32 5.81
N THR A 9 -21.54 -1.62 4.69
CA THR A 9 -20.58 -1.96 3.64
C THR A 9 -19.20 -2.09 4.27
N ARG A 10 -18.82 -3.31 4.65
CA ARG A 10 -17.50 -3.62 5.18
C ARG A 10 -16.50 -3.24 4.10
N ARG A 11 -15.76 -2.16 4.34
CA ARG A 11 -14.76 -1.65 3.40
C ARG A 11 -13.83 -2.82 3.09
N PRO A 12 -13.80 -3.35 1.86
CA PRO A 12 -12.91 -4.45 1.53
C PRO A 12 -11.51 -3.98 1.87
N PHE A 13 -10.75 -4.86 2.54
CA PHE A 13 -9.41 -4.64 3.08
C PHE A 13 -8.67 -3.54 2.32
N PHE A 14 -8.23 -2.50 3.05
CA PHE A 14 -7.53 -1.37 2.45
C PHE A 14 -6.50 -1.88 1.45
N ARG A 15 -6.74 -1.64 0.15
CA ARG A 15 -5.74 -1.93 -0.87
C ARG A 15 -4.59 -0.94 -0.65
N ARG A 16 -3.52 -1.41 0.00
CA ARG A 16 -2.30 -0.62 0.15
C ARG A 16 -1.85 -0.20 -1.25
N ARG A 17 -1.66 1.10 -1.46
CA ARG A 17 -1.09 1.61 -2.71
C ARG A 17 0.29 0.97 -2.90
N LYS A 18 0.64 0.68 -4.16
CA LYS A 18 1.99 0.21 -4.49
C LYS A 18 2.92 1.41 -4.29
N THR A 19 3.63 1.39 -3.18
CA THR A 19 4.69 2.35 -2.86
C THR A 19 6.01 1.62 -3.08
N ASP A 20 6.80 2.11 -4.02
CA ASP A 20 8.15 1.60 -4.23
C ASP A 20 9.04 2.06 -3.05
N PRO A 21 9.85 1.16 -2.46
CA PRO A 21 10.70 1.51 -1.32
C PRO A 21 11.81 2.50 -1.69
N PHE A 22 12.06 2.74 -2.99
CA PHE A 22 13.09 3.62 -3.52
C PHE A 22 12.54 4.95 -4.07
N SER A 23 11.21 5.15 -4.08
CA SER A 23 10.59 6.36 -4.64
C SER A 23 10.42 7.51 -3.63
N GLY A 24 10.85 7.34 -2.38
CA GLY A 24 10.72 8.36 -1.32
C GLY A 24 11.91 9.33 -1.26
N ALA A 25 11.72 10.53 -0.70
CA ALA A 25 12.80 11.50 -0.54
C ALA A 25 13.97 11.00 0.35
N ASN A 26 13.68 10.06 1.26
CA ASN A 26 14.65 9.41 2.15
C ASN A 26 14.95 7.97 1.72
N ALA A 27 14.68 7.62 0.45
CA ALA A 27 14.96 6.29 -0.05
C ALA A 27 16.47 6.04 -0.21
N PRO A 28 16.93 4.80 0.03
CA PRO A 28 18.28 4.41 -0.33
C PRO A 28 18.45 4.45 -1.85
N LYS A 29 19.53 5.07 -2.34
CA LYS A 29 19.82 5.11 -3.78
C LYS A 29 20.40 3.77 -4.21
N ILE A 30 19.79 3.11 -5.20
CA ILE A 30 20.33 1.87 -5.78
C ILE A 30 21.42 2.24 -6.79
N ASP A 31 22.62 1.70 -6.58
CA ASP A 31 23.68 1.69 -7.58
C ASP A 31 23.90 0.24 -8.05
N TYR A 32 24.15 0.05 -9.34
CA TYR A 32 24.40 -1.26 -9.95
C TYR A 32 25.70 -1.91 -9.47
N LYS A 33 26.56 -1.14 -8.81
CA LYS A 33 27.82 -1.60 -8.20
C LYS A 33 27.65 -2.06 -6.76
N ASP A 34 26.56 -1.66 -6.09
CA ASP A 34 26.27 -2.05 -4.73
C ASP A 34 25.51 -3.39 -4.71
N VAL A 35 26.28 -4.48 -4.73
CA VAL A 35 25.78 -5.87 -4.74
C VAL A 35 24.90 -6.22 -3.54
N ARG A 36 24.93 -5.41 -2.47
CA ARG A 36 24.13 -5.61 -1.26
C ARG A 36 22.69 -5.08 -1.39
N LEU A 37 22.39 -4.32 -2.45
CA LEU A 37 21.12 -3.65 -2.68
C LEU A 37 20.36 -4.16 -3.92
N LEU A 38 20.97 -5.06 -4.70
CA LEU A 38 20.35 -5.83 -5.78
C LEU A 38 19.62 -7.06 -5.21
#